data_AF-A0A8C2T2V2-F1
#
_entry.id   AF-A0A8C2T2V2-F1
#
_cell.length_a   1.000
_cell.length_b   1.000
_cell.length_c   1.000
_cell.angle_alpha   90.00
_cell.angle_beta   90.00
_cell.angle_gamma   90.00
#
_symmetry.space_group_name_H-M   'P 1'
#
loop_
_entity.id
_entity.type
_entity.pdbx_description
1 polymer ?
#
loop_
_entity_poly.entity_id
_entity_poly.type
_entity_poly.pdbx_seq_one_letter_code
_entity_poly.pdbx_strand_id
1 'polypeptide(L)'
;MSDVELSAEAIRERLRNELGADHVEVEDTTSSRCSSSFRVLVVAAAFRGMGLLQRQRLVNAALGPSLSRIHALEQRTLTPEQWEKQRENEPPSETL
;
A
#
# COMPACT_ATOMS: atom_id res chain seq x y z
N MET A 1 -9.75 6.56 -23.37
CA MET A 1 -9.21 6.95 -22.05
C MET A 1 -9.74 5.92 -21.10
N SER A 2 -8.92 4.94 -20.73
CA SER A 2 -9.32 3.86 -19.83
C SER A 2 -9.74 4.48 -18.50
N ASP A 3 -11.00 4.30 -18.11
CA ASP A 3 -11.42 4.55 -16.74
C ASP A 3 -10.55 3.63 -15.88
N VAL A 4 -9.69 4.21 -15.05
CA VAL A 4 -8.89 3.40 -14.12
C VAL A 4 -9.88 2.89 -13.09
N GLU A 5 -10.31 1.64 -13.23
CA GLU A 5 -11.11 0.96 -12.23
C GLU A 5 -10.39 1.04 -10.89
N LEU A 6 -11.11 1.49 -9.87
CA LEU A 6 -10.59 1.63 -8.51
C LEU A 6 -10.68 0.27 -7.81
N SER A 7 -9.86 -0.69 -8.24
CA SER A 7 -9.77 -2.03 -7.67
C SER A 7 -8.47 -2.22 -6.88
N ALA A 8 -8.47 -3.16 -5.94
CA ALA A 8 -7.28 -3.51 -5.17
C ALA A 8 -6.11 -3.92 -6.08
N GLU A 9 -6.39 -4.68 -7.15
CA GLU A 9 -5.40 -5.10 -8.15
C GLU A 9 -4.82 -3.91 -8.93
N ALA A 10 -5.67 -2.99 -9.39
CA ALA A 10 -5.20 -1.79 -10.11
C ALA A 10 -4.32 -0.90 -9.24
N ILE A 11 -4.70 -0.70 -7.97
CA ILE A 11 -3.89 0.03 -6.98
C ILE A 11 -2.55 -0.69 -6.78
N ARG A 12 -2.58 -2.02 -6.63
CA ARG A 12 -1.38 -2.84 -6.41
C ARG A 12 -0.39 -2.72 -7.55
N GLU A 13 -0.83 -2.95 -8.78
CA GLU A 13 0.03 -2.90 -9.97
C GLU A 13 0.61 -1.51 -10.16
N ARG A 14 -0.19 -0.47 -9.96
CA ARG A 14 0.26 0.91 -10.10
C ARG A 14 1.34 1.26 -9.08
N LEU A 15 1.11 0.96 -7.80
CA LEU A 15 2.11 1.19 -6.75
C LEU A 15 3.38 0.38 -7.01
N ARG A 16 3.26 -0.86 -7.48
CA ARG A 16 4.40 -1.71 -7.83
C ARG A 16 5.23 -1.08 -8.95
N ASN A 17 4.59 -0.65 -10.02
CA ASN A 17 5.26 -0.12 -11.21
C ASN A 17 5.87 1.27 -10.96
N GLU A 18 5.12 2.18 -10.35
CA GLU A 18 5.57 3.58 -10.11
C GLU A 18 6.68 3.66 -9.05
N LEU A 19 6.60 2.82 -8.02
CA LEU A 19 7.54 2.88 -6.89
C LEU A 19 8.69 1.88 -7.00
N GLY A 20 8.66 1.01 -8.02
CA GLY A 20 9.59 -0.11 -8.13
C GLY A 20 9.55 -1.00 -6.89
N ALA A 21 8.36 -1.22 -6.32
CA ALA A 21 8.20 -1.92 -5.07
C ALA A 21 8.43 -3.42 -5.25
N ASP A 22 9.18 -4.02 -4.32
CA ASP A 22 9.46 -5.46 -4.28
C ASP A 22 8.19 -6.25 -3.93
N HIS A 23 7.39 -5.71 -2.99
CA HIS A 23 6.15 -6.32 -2.54
C HIS A 23 5.07 -5.26 -2.30
N VAL A 24 3.85 -5.56 -2.74
CA VAL A 24 2.69 -4.71 -2.53
C VAL A 24 1.50 -5.60 -2.18
N GLU A 25 0.83 -5.27 -1.09
CA GLU A 25 -0.47 -5.84 -0.70
C GLU A 25 -1.49 -4.72 -0.64
N VAL A 26 -2.69 -5.00 -1.15
CA VAL A 26 -3.82 -4.08 -1.13
C VAL A 26 -5.03 -4.86 -0.64
N GLU A 27 -5.62 -4.40 0.43
CA GLU A 27 -6.83 -4.93 1.04
C GLU A 27 -7.95 -3.90 0.86
N ASP A 28 -9.07 -4.35 0.28
CA ASP A 28 -10.28 -3.55 0.21
C ASP A 28 -11.03 -3.67 1.53
N THR A 29 -11.12 -2.55 2.25
CA THR A 29 -11.79 -2.46 3.56
C THR A 29 -13.13 -1.73 3.48
N THR A 30 -13.66 -1.54 2.28
CA THR A 30 -14.99 -0.96 2.04
C THR A 30 -16.11 -1.73 2.70
N SER A 31 -16.01 -3.04 2.83
CA SER A 31 -17.01 -3.83 3.56
C SER A 31 -17.13 -3.43 5.03
N SER A 32 -16.05 -2.92 5.62
CA SER A 32 -15.98 -2.48 7.02
C SER A 32 -16.31 -1.00 7.22
N ARG A 33 -16.40 -0.19 6.14
CA ARG A 33 -16.67 1.26 6.21
C ARG A 33 -17.64 1.69 5.11
N CYS A 34 -18.57 2.60 5.40
CA CYS A 34 -19.55 3.11 4.42
C CYS A 34 -18.96 3.85 3.19
N SER A 35 -17.62 3.88 3.01
CA SER A 35 -16.93 4.63 1.96
C SER A 35 -15.69 3.89 1.44
N SER A 36 -15.33 4.15 0.17
CA SER A 36 -14.16 3.61 -0.56
C SER A 36 -12.88 3.66 0.27
N SER A 37 -12.54 2.54 0.94
CA SER A 37 -11.46 2.48 1.93
C SER A 37 -10.50 1.34 1.61
N PHE A 38 -9.21 1.64 1.50
CA PHE A 38 -8.18 0.65 1.21
C PHE A 38 -7.10 0.66 2.27
N ARG A 39 -6.54 -0.52 2.55
CA ARG A 39 -5.28 -0.66 3.28
C ARG A 39 -4.23 -1.14 2.30
N VAL A 40 -3.09 -0.43 2.27
CA VAL A 40 -1.97 -0.77 1.40
C VAL A 40 -0.72 -0.97 2.23
N LEU A 41 0.00 -2.03 1.91
CA LEU A 41 1.34 -2.28 2.38
C LEU A 41 2.27 -2.25 1.17
N VAL A 42 3.26 -1.37 1.22
CA VAL A 42 4.25 -1.22 0.17
C VAL A 42 5.63 -1.46 0.76
N VAL A 43 6.35 -2.40 0.18
CA VAL A 43 7.73 -2.72 0.51
C VAL A 43 8.62 -2.33 -0.66
N ALA A 44 9.47 -1.32 -0.46
CA ALA A 44 10.34 -0.83 -1.51
C ALA A 44 11.66 -0.32 -0.94
N ALA A 45 12.77 -0.63 -1.61
CA ALA A 45 14.09 -0.08 -1.27
C ALA A 45 14.12 1.47 -1.36
N ALA A 46 13.26 2.07 -2.20
CA ALA A 46 13.12 3.51 -2.36
C ALA A 46 12.79 4.25 -1.05
N PHE A 47 12.24 3.58 -0.04
CA PHE A 47 11.89 4.19 1.24
C PHE A 47 13.07 4.33 2.21
N ARG A 48 14.25 3.76 1.90
CA ARG A 48 15.44 3.88 2.75
C ARG A 48 15.83 5.35 2.93
N GLY A 49 16.13 5.74 4.17
CA GLY A 49 16.49 7.12 4.52
C GLY A 49 15.34 8.14 4.46
N MET A 50 14.15 7.77 4.01
CA MET A 50 12.98 8.66 3.98
C MET A 50 12.19 8.60 5.28
N GLY A 51 11.71 9.75 5.76
CA GLY A 51 10.75 9.84 6.86
C GLY A 51 9.34 9.38 6.45
N LEU A 52 8.51 9.02 7.43
CA LEU A 52 7.15 8.48 7.21
C LEU A 52 6.30 9.34 6.27
N LEU A 53 6.25 10.66 6.51
CA LEU A 53 5.46 11.59 5.69
C LEU A 53 5.92 11.64 4.23
N GLN A 54 7.23 11.55 3.99
CA GLN A 54 7.79 11.56 2.64
C GLN A 54 7.41 10.28 1.89
N ARG A 55 7.46 9.13 2.56
CA ARG A 55 7.01 7.84 1.99
C ARG A 55 5.52 7.89 1.64
N GLN A 56 4.67 8.40 2.54
CA GLN A 56 3.24 8.55 2.30
C GLN A 56 2.94 9.50 1.14
N ARG A 57 3.66 10.62 1.03
CA ARG A 57 3.54 11.53 -0.12
C ARG A 57 3.90 10.85 -1.44
N LEU A 58 4.94 10.02 -1.44
CA LEU A 58 5.40 9.27 -2.61
C LEU A 58 4.34 8.24 -3.07
N VAL A 59 3.74 7.51 -2.12
CA VAL A 59 2.61 6.60 -2.40
C VAL A 59 1.40 7.35 -2.93
N ASN A 60 1.02 8.47 -2.30
CA ASN A 60 -0.09 9.30 -2.77
C ASN A 60 0.15 9.84 -4.19
N ALA A 61 1.38 10.26 -4.50
CA ALA A 61 1.75 10.75 -5.83
C ALA A 61 1.63 9.64 -6.89
N ALA A 62 2.04 8.41 -6.57
CA ALA A 62 1.90 7.25 -7.47
C ALA A 62 0.44 6.93 -7.79
N LEU A 63 -0.47 7.07 -6.82
CA LEU A 63 -1.91 6.88 -7.02
C LEU A 63 -2.56 8.00 -7.84
N GLY A 64 -1.99 9.20 -7.80
CA GLY A 64 -2.40 10.34 -8.63
C GLY A 64 -3.92 10.58 -8.60
N PRO A 65 -4.61 10.62 -9.76
CA PRO A 65 -6.05 10.89 -9.82
C PRO A 65 -6.94 9.85 -9.10
N SER A 66 -6.46 8.61 -8.93
CA SER A 66 -7.24 7.56 -8.25
C SER A 66 -7.40 7.86 -6.76
N LEU A 67 -6.47 8.61 -6.17
CA LEU A 67 -6.49 8.97 -4.75
C LEU A 67 -7.72 9.81 -4.38
N SER A 68 -8.19 10.69 -5.27
CA SER A 68 -9.37 11.53 -4.98
C SER A 68 -10.67 10.72 -4.88
N ARG A 69 -10.69 9.50 -5.43
CA ARG A 69 -11.81 8.57 -5.34
C ARG A 69 -11.74 7.68 -4.07
N ILE A 70 -10.60 7.67 -3.38
CA ILE A 70 -10.39 6.91 -2.14
C ILE A 70 -10.70 7.81 -0.94
N HIS A 71 -11.69 7.43 -0.14
CA HIS A 71 -12.09 8.20 1.04
C HIS A 71 -11.12 8.01 2.20
N ALA A 72 -10.65 6.77 2.41
CA ALA A 72 -9.67 6.44 3.43
C ALA A 72 -8.60 5.50 2.87
N LEU A 73 -7.34 5.84 3.09
CA LEU A 73 -6.21 5.02 2.66
C LEU A 73 -5.26 4.81 3.85
N GLU A 74 -5.27 3.61 4.41
CA GLU A 74 -4.28 3.21 5.41
C GLU A 74 -3.01 2.74 4.70
N GLN A 75 -1.86 3.36 5.02
CA GLN A 75 -0.60 3.10 4.31
C GLN A 75 0.45 2.59 5.28
N ARG A 76 1.01 1.43 4.97
CA ARG A 76 2.23 0.91 5.60
C ARG A 76 3.35 0.91 4.57
N THR A 77 4.41 1.64 4.85
CA THR A 77 5.55 1.81 3.94
C THR A 77 6.83 1.34 4.61
N LEU A 78 7.36 0.21 4.13
CA LEU A 78 8.48 -0.48 4.76
C LEU A 78 9.63 -0.68 3.78
N THR A 79 10.85 -0.69 4.28
CA THR A 79 11.98 -1.20 3.49
C THR A 79 11.95 -2.74 3.51
N PRO A 80 12.59 -3.41 2.53
CA PRO A 80 12.73 -4.87 2.56
C PRO A 80 13.27 -5.41 3.89
N GLU A 81 14.25 -4.72 4.49
CA GLU A 81 14.80 -5.12 5.79
C GLU A 81 13.79 -4.96 6.95
N GLN A 82 12.95 -3.93 6.90
CA GLN A 82 11.91 -3.73 7.90
C GLN A 82 10.80 -4.78 7.77
N TRP A 83 10.45 -5.14 6.54
CA TRP A 83 9.45 -6.17 6.24
C TRP A 83 9.90 -7.55 6.71
N GLU A 84 11.15 -7.92 6.42
CA GLU A 84 11.72 -9.19 6.88
C GLU A 84 11.71 -9.31 8.41
N LYS A 85 12.13 -8.26 9.12
CA LYS A 85 12.10 -8.22 10.60
C LYS A 85 10.69 -8.28 11.19
N GLN A 86 9.68 -7.75 10.50
CA GLN A 86 8.29 -7.84 10.95
C GLN A 86 7.77 -9.27 10.82
N ARG A 87 8.05 -9.92 9.68
CA ARG A 87 7.63 -11.30 9.43
C ARG A 87 8.30 -12.31 10.36
N GLU A 88 9.52 -12.02 10.82
CA GLU A 88 10.20 -12.86 11.81
C GLU A 88 9.62 -12.70 13.22
N ASN A 89 9.01 -11.55 13.53
CA ASN A 89 8.40 -11.28 14.85
C ASN A 89 6.90 -11.56 14.92
N GLU A 90 6.23 -11.84 13.79
CA GLU A 90 4.85 -12.30 13.79
C GLU A 90 4.86 -13.82 14.04
N PRO A 91 4.41 -14.33 15.21
CA PRO A 91 4.26 -15.76 15.37
C PRO A 91 3.31 -16.26 14.27
N PRO A 92 3.58 -17.43 13.65
CA PRO A 92 2.65 -18.00 12.69
C PRO A 92 1.30 -18.06 13.38
N SER A 93 0.26 -17.47 12.77
CA SER A 93 -1.08 -17.51 13.34
C SER A 93 -1.50 -18.97 13.51
N GLU A 94 -1.29 -19.51 14.72
CA GLU A 94 -1.87 -20.76 15.17
C GLU A 94 -3.39 -20.56 15.10
N THR A 95 -3.98 -21.08 14.03
CA THR A 95 -5.41 -21.26 13.92
C THR A 95 -5.76 -22.36 14.91
N LEU A 96 -6.30 -21.97 16.07
CA LEU A 96 -6.97 -22.86 17.02
C LEU A 96 -8.42 -23.09 16.58
#